data_AF-A0A7K2XFD5-F1
#
_entry.id   AF-A0A7K2XFD5-F1
#
_cell.length_a   1.000
_cell.length_b   1.000
_cell.length_c   1.000
_cell.angle_alpha   90.00
_cell.angle_beta   90.00
_cell.angle_gamma   90.00
#
_symmetry.space_group_name_H-M   'P 1'
#
loop_
_entity.id
_entity.type
_entity.pdbx_description
1 polymer ?
#
loop_
_entity_poly.entity_id
_entity_poly.type
_entity_poly.pdbx_seq_one_letter_code
_entity_poly.pdbx_strand_id
1 'polypeptide(L)'
;LATRAWRFGGAAALAVLEEEWEPDAEALARAGARLAEAWEDDERPVLRRAGGARWTAVGAEAQVRLGEDGRWWPYLKSAGRWAPAGPADRDPAAALATALAVDVC
;
A
#
# COMPACT_ATOMS: atom_id res chain seq x y z
N LEU A 1 15.23 -6.32 -11.50
CA LEU A 1 14.15 -6.01 -10.54
C LEU A 1 14.70 -5.56 -9.17
N ALA A 2 15.81 -6.14 -8.66
CA ALA A 2 16.47 -5.69 -7.43
C ALA A 2 17.09 -4.26 -7.50
N THR A 3 17.48 -3.79 -8.69
CA THR A 3 18.26 -2.54 -8.82
C THR A 3 17.44 -1.24 -8.70
N ARG A 4 16.12 -1.26 -8.97
CA ARG A 4 15.28 -0.05 -8.83
C ARG A 4 14.88 0.23 -7.37
N ALA A 5 14.77 -0.81 -6.55
CA ALA A 5 14.52 -0.68 -5.11
C ALA A 5 15.69 0.01 -4.38
N TRP A 6 16.92 -0.17 -4.87
CA TRP A 6 18.13 0.40 -4.29
C TRP A 6 18.24 1.93 -4.41
N ARG A 7 17.60 2.54 -5.43
CA ARG A 7 17.68 4.00 -5.62
C ARG A 7 16.75 4.82 -4.74
N PHE A 8 15.77 4.20 -4.08
CA PHE A 8 14.75 4.94 -3.31
C PHE A 8 14.66 4.57 -1.82
N GLY A 9 15.33 3.52 -1.31
CA GLY A 9 15.04 3.11 0.06
C GLY A 9 16.10 2.35 0.85
N GLY A 10 17.34 2.19 0.36
CA GLY A 10 18.42 1.57 1.14
C GLY A 10 18.01 0.29 1.89
N ALA A 11 18.52 0.07 3.10
CA ALA A 11 18.22 -1.12 3.91
C ALA A 11 16.73 -1.27 4.29
N ALA A 12 15.95 -0.18 4.34
CA ALA A 12 14.52 -0.23 4.64
C ALA A 12 13.71 -0.85 3.47
N ALA A 13 14.19 -0.74 2.24
CA ALA A 13 13.58 -1.40 1.09
C ALA A 13 13.79 -2.93 1.08
N LEU A 14 14.75 -3.44 1.84
CA LEU A 14 15.04 -4.87 1.94
C LEU A 14 14.09 -5.58 2.93
N ALA A 15 13.70 -4.91 4.02
CA ALA A 15 12.75 -5.44 5.00
C ALA A 15 11.33 -5.64 4.43
N VAL A 16 11.00 -4.98 3.33
CA VAL A 16 9.69 -5.10 2.66
C VAL A 16 9.67 -6.26 1.63
N LEU A 17 10.83 -6.86 1.33
CA LEU A 17 10.97 -7.85 0.26
C LEU A 17 11.00 -9.31 0.73
N GLU A 18 11.17 -9.57 2.03
CA GLU A 18 11.16 -10.92 2.58
C GLU A 18 10.12 -11.02 3.72
N GLU A 19 8.96 -11.56 3.33
CA GLU A 19 8.00 -12.33 4.14
C GLU A 19 7.42 -11.72 5.43
N GLU A 20 6.12 -11.42 5.32
CA GLU A 20 5.12 -11.72 6.37
C GLU A 20 5.17 -10.93 7.69
N TRP A 21 5.01 -9.61 7.62
CA TRP A 21 4.51 -8.87 8.78
C TRP A 21 3.02 -9.15 8.99
N GLU A 22 2.68 -9.90 10.04
CA GLU A 22 1.33 -10.05 10.57
C GLU A 22 1.08 -9.00 11.68
N PRO A 23 0.44 -7.86 11.36
CA PRO A 23 0.10 -6.87 12.38
C PRO A 23 -0.88 -7.45 13.42
N ASP A 24 -0.63 -7.15 14.70
CA ASP A 24 -1.57 -7.44 15.79
C ASP A 24 -2.94 -6.82 15.56
N ALA A 25 -3.98 -7.39 16.18
CA ALA A 25 -5.36 -6.93 16.04
C ALA A 25 -5.55 -5.43 16.32
N GLU A 26 -4.78 -4.86 17.25
CA GLU A 26 -4.81 -3.43 17.57
C GLU A 26 -4.20 -2.57 16.45
N ALA A 27 -3.10 -3.03 15.84
CA ALA A 27 -2.50 -2.36 14.69
C ALA A 27 -3.44 -2.42 13.48
N LEU A 28 -4.15 -3.54 13.29
CA LEU A 28 -5.19 -3.67 12.28
C LEU A 28 -6.39 -2.76 12.53
N ALA A 29 -6.84 -2.62 13.79
CA ALA A 29 -7.92 -1.72 14.14
C ALA A 29 -7.55 -0.25 13.88
N ARG A 30 -6.33 0.15 14.27
CA ARG A 30 -5.80 1.49 13.96
C ARG A 30 -5.67 1.73 12.45
N ALA A 31 -5.18 0.75 11.71
CA ALA A 31 -5.10 0.84 10.26
C ALA A 31 -6.49 0.94 9.61
N GLY A 32 -7.47 0.18 10.11
CA GLY A 32 -8.86 0.25 9.67
C GLY A 32 -9.51 1.61 9.94
N ALA A 33 -9.27 2.20 11.11
CA ALA A 33 -9.70 3.56 11.43
C ALA A 33 -9.04 4.60 10.51
N ARG A 34 -7.72 4.51 10.31
CA ARG A 34 -6.98 5.37 9.40
C ARG A 34 -7.52 5.31 7.96
N LEU A 35 -7.88 4.11 7.50
CA LEU A 35 -8.51 3.90 6.19
C LEU A 35 -9.95 4.40 6.12
N ALA A 36 -10.66 4.49 7.24
CA ALA A 36 -11.98 5.08 7.29
C ALA A 36 -11.93 6.61 7.29
N GLU A 37 -10.89 7.20 7.89
CA GLU A 37 -10.68 8.64 7.94
C GLU A 37 -10.08 9.23 6.66
N ALA A 38 -9.47 8.40 5.81
CA ALA A 38 -8.71 8.89 4.66
C ALA A 38 -9.58 9.32 3.46
N TRP A 39 -10.87 8.99 3.45
CA TRP A 39 -11.81 9.42 2.42
C TRP A 39 -13.11 9.88 3.09
N GLU A 40 -13.75 10.89 2.50
CA GLU A 40 -15.17 11.15 2.76
C GLU A 40 -16.01 10.00 2.15
N ASP A 41 -17.16 9.68 2.74
CA ASP A 41 -17.92 8.45 2.44
C ASP A 41 -18.29 8.31 0.94
N ASP A 42 -18.46 9.42 0.21
CA ASP A 42 -18.79 9.43 -1.22
C ASP A 42 -17.59 9.21 -2.16
N GLU A 43 -16.35 9.38 -1.70
CA GLU A 43 -15.13 9.21 -2.52
C GLU A 43 -14.34 7.94 -2.17
N ARG A 44 -14.82 7.16 -1.19
CA ARG A 44 -14.09 6.04 -0.63
C ARG A 44 -14.09 4.83 -1.58
N PRO A 45 -12.92 4.38 -2.06
CA PRO A 45 -12.83 3.14 -2.80
C PRO A 45 -13.09 1.95 -1.88
N VAL A 46 -13.75 0.92 -2.41
CA VAL A 46 -13.98 -0.32 -1.67
C VAL A 46 -12.64 -1.05 -1.52
N LEU A 47 -12.11 -1.10 -0.30
CA LEU A 47 -10.86 -1.78 0.00
C LEU A 47 -11.11 -3.16 0.61
N ARG A 48 -10.65 -4.21 -0.07
CA ARG A 48 -10.66 -5.57 0.44
C ARG A 48 -9.32 -5.91 1.07
N ARG A 49 -9.35 -6.34 2.33
CA ARG A 49 -8.16 -6.86 3.00
C ARG A 49 -7.72 -8.17 2.34
N ALA A 50 -6.45 -8.23 1.93
CA ALA A 50 -5.86 -9.38 1.22
C ALA A 50 -5.00 -10.28 2.14
N GLY A 51 -4.98 -10.00 3.46
CA GLY A 51 -4.16 -10.68 4.46
C GLY A 51 -3.04 -9.80 5.00
N GLY A 52 -2.65 -10.01 6.27
CA GLY A 52 -1.66 -9.18 6.97
C GLY A 52 -2.02 -7.68 6.93
N ALA A 53 -1.02 -6.86 6.62
CA ALA A 53 -1.10 -5.41 6.47
C ALA A 53 -1.35 -4.94 5.02
N ARG A 54 -2.19 -5.66 4.26
CA ARG A 54 -2.41 -5.40 2.83
C ARG A 54 -3.89 -5.15 2.52
N TRP A 55 -4.17 -4.07 1.79
CA TRP A 55 -5.52 -3.67 1.36
C TRP A 55 -5.54 -3.42 -0.14
N THR A 56 -6.38 -4.15 -0.86
CA THR A 56 -6.53 -4.05 -2.31
C THR A 56 -7.79 -3.26 -2.64
N ALA A 57 -7.69 -2.29 -3.56
CA ALA A 57 -8.85 -1.60 -4.11
C ALA A 57 -9.65 -2.56 -5.01
N VAL A 58 -10.92 -2.75 -4.69
CA VAL A 58 -11.84 -3.56 -5.49
C VAL A 58 -12.21 -2.76 -6.74
N GLY A 59 -12.06 -3.37 -7.91
CA GLY A 59 -12.31 -2.71 -9.20
C GLY A 59 -11.12 -1.94 -9.76
N ALA A 60 -9.99 -1.90 -9.05
CA ALA A 60 -8.74 -1.35 -9.56
C ALA A 60 -7.59 -2.35 -9.36
N GLU A 61 -6.57 -2.27 -10.21
CA GLU A 61 -5.35 -3.06 -10.06
C GLU A 61 -4.38 -2.44 -9.03
N ALA A 62 -4.89 -1.77 -7.99
CA ALA A 62 -4.12 -1.04 -6.98
C ALA A 62 -4.26 -1.64 -5.57
N GLN A 63 -3.18 -1.58 -4.80
CA GLN A 63 -3.08 -2.09 -3.44
C GLN A 63 -2.24 -1.14 -2.59
N VAL A 64 -2.64 -0.92 -1.35
CA VAL A 64 -1.83 -0.23 -0.34
C VAL A 64 -1.39 -1.21 0.74
N ARG A 65 -0.16 -1.07 1.21
CA ARG A 65 0.41 -1.90 2.28
C ARG A 65 0.90 -1.03 3.42
N LEU A 66 0.51 -1.35 4.64
CA LEU A 66 1.03 -0.67 5.82
C LEU A 66 2.39 -1.28 6.19
N GLY A 67 3.41 -0.44 6.27
CA GLY A 67 4.72 -0.79 6.82
C GLY A 67 4.73 -0.65 8.35
N GLU A 68 5.70 -1.29 8.99
CA GLU A 68 5.93 -1.20 10.43
C GLU A 68 6.24 0.24 10.90
N ASP A 69 6.69 1.09 9.99
CA ASP A 69 6.93 2.52 10.19
C ASP A 69 5.64 3.36 10.21
N GLY A 70 4.48 2.72 10.05
CA GLY A 70 3.18 3.38 9.97
C GLY A 70 2.94 4.09 8.63
N ARG A 71 3.77 3.82 7.61
CA ARG A 71 3.59 4.38 6.27
C ARG A 71 2.87 3.40 5.35
N TRP A 72 2.14 3.96 4.40
CA TRP A 72 1.37 3.29 3.38
C TRP A 72 2.15 3.26 2.08
N TRP A 73 2.49 2.06 1.66
CA TRP A 73 3.21 1.80 0.42
C TRP A 73 2.22 1.53 -0.71
N PRO A 74 2.29 2.30 -1.81
CA PRO A 74 1.46 2.10 -2.97
C PRO A 74 2.00 1.00 -3.87
N TYR A 75 1.13 0.08 -4.28
CA TYR A 75 1.42 -1.01 -5.21
C TYR A 75 0.40 -1.03 -6.33
N LEU A 76 0.87 -1.27 -7.55
CA LEU A 76 0.06 -1.51 -8.73
C LEU A 76 0.36 -2.90 -9.26
N LYS A 77 -0.67 -3.62 -9.69
CA LYS A 77 -0.55 -4.90 -10.37
C LYS A 77 -0.37 -4.62 -11.86
N SER A 78 0.80 -4.97 -12.38
CA SER A 78 1.11 -4.88 -13.81
C SER A 78 1.58 -6.24 -14.29
N ALA A 79 1.02 -6.72 -15.41
CA ALA A 79 1.33 -8.03 -15.99
C ALA A 79 1.25 -9.20 -14.97
N GLY A 80 0.25 -9.16 -14.08
CA GLY A 80 0.04 -10.20 -13.06
C GLY A 80 0.96 -10.11 -11.84
N ARG A 81 1.83 -9.10 -11.74
CA ARG A 81 2.77 -8.91 -10.63
C ARG A 81 2.54 -7.58 -9.93
N TRP A 82 2.59 -7.59 -8.59
CA TRP A 82 2.53 -6.37 -7.79
C TRP A 82 3.89 -5.68 -7.77
N ALA A 83 3.95 -4.44 -8.21
CA ALA A 83 5.14 -3.60 -8.16
C ALA A 83 4.84 -2.33 -7.33
N PRO A 84 5.82 -1.84 -6.55
CA PRO A 84 5.67 -0.57 -5.86
C PRO A 84 5.50 0.54 -6.90
N ALA A 85 4.46 1.34 -6.73
CA ALA A 85 4.02 2.34 -7.70
C ALA A 85 4.52 3.75 -7.34
N GLY A 86 5.06 3.94 -6.14
CA GLY A 86 5.53 5.25 -5.68
C GLY A 86 6.11 5.23 -4.27
N PRO A 87 6.45 6.41 -3.71
CA PRO A 87 6.94 6.54 -2.35
C PRO A 87 5.86 6.19 -1.32
N ALA A 88 6.29 5.82 -0.12
CA ALA A 88 5.39 5.58 1.00
C ALA A 88 4.85 6.89 1.57
N ASP A 89 3.54 6.96 1.80
CA ASP A 89 2.88 8.12 2.39
C ASP A 89 2.31 7.79 3.78
N ARG A 90 2.05 8.79 4.61
CA ARG A 90 1.32 8.60 5.88
C ARG A 90 -0.18 8.57 5.68
N ASP A 91 -0.66 9.07 4.54
CA ASP A 91 -2.04 9.03 4.13
C ASP A 91 -2.29 7.87 3.15
N PRO A 92 -3.14 6.90 3.49
CA PRO A 92 -3.46 5.81 2.58
C PRO A 92 -4.19 6.28 1.31
N ALA A 93 -4.92 7.41 1.34
CA ALA A 93 -5.57 7.95 0.15
C ALA A 93 -4.53 8.50 -0.84
N ALA A 94 -3.58 9.30 -0.35
CA ALA A 94 -2.47 9.79 -1.17
C ALA A 94 -1.62 8.65 -1.74
N ALA A 95 -1.34 7.62 -0.94
CA ALA A 95 -0.65 6.42 -1.42
C ALA A 95 -1.46 5.73 -2.53
N LEU A 96 -2.75 5.44 -2.30
CA LEU A 96 -3.57 4.76 -3.31
C LEU A 96 -3.71 5.58 -4.60
N ALA A 97 -3.91 6.90 -4.48
CA ALA A 97 -3.95 7.80 -5.63
C ALA A 97 -2.63 7.76 -6.43
N THR A 98 -1.49 7.69 -5.74
CA THR A 98 -0.19 7.50 -6.37
C THR A 98 -0.14 6.20 -7.17
N ALA A 99 -0.65 5.09 -6.63
CA ALA A 99 -0.72 3.82 -7.36
C ALA A 99 -1.61 3.89 -8.60
N LEU A 100 -2.77 4.54 -8.50
CA LEU A 100 -3.73 4.69 -9.59
C LEU A 100 -3.23 5.64 -10.68
N ALA A 101 -2.41 6.64 -10.34
CA ALA A 101 -1.84 7.58 -11.29
C ALA A 101 -0.79 6.96 -12.22
N VAL A 102 -0.20 5.81 -11.87
CA VAL A 102 0.88 5.17 -12.65
C VAL A 102 0.35 4.38 -13.86
N ASP A 103 -0.97 4.16 -13.96
CA ASP A 103 -1.59 3.47 -15.10
C ASP A 103 -1.72 4.38 -16.35
N VAL A 104 -1.35 5.67 -16.25
CA VAL A 104 -1.60 6.69 -17.27
C VAL A 104 -0.35 7.11 -18.05
N CYS A 105 0.60 6.21 -18.32
CA CYS A 105 1.78 6.52 -19.15
C CYS A 105 2.00 5.51 -20.29
#